data_AF-A0A950Y3J6-F1
#
_entry.id   AF-A0A950Y3J6-F1
#
_cell.length_a   1.000
_cell.length_b   1.000
_cell.length_c   1.000
_cell.angle_alpha   90.00
_cell.angle_beta   90.00
_cell.angle_gamma   90.00
#
_symmetry.space_group_name_H-M   'P 1'
#
loop_
_entity.id
_entity.type
_entity.pdbx_description
1 polymer ?
#
loop_
_entity_poly.entity_id
_entity_poly.type
_entity_poly.pdbx_seq_one_letter_code
_entity_poly.pdbx_strand_id
1 'polypeptide(L)'
;MNYSPFVYAFEKQNIAITGTGTLDGQADAEHWWPWARMARGGVRGMQRTSGSDVDVLVRTMGDHDVAVEQRLFGEGHYLRPNFVQPYRCQNVLLEGFTMKNSPMWELNPVLCRNVIVRNCEH
;
A
#
# COMPACT_ATOMS: atom_id res chain seq x y z
N MET A 1 1.37 -3.09 -11.74
CA MET A 1 0.42 -2.25 -10.98
C MET A 1 -0.45 -3.12 -10.08
N ASN A 2 -0.93 -2.58 -8.95
CA ASN A 2 -1.81 -3.26 -7.98
C ASN A 2 -2.95 -2.28 -7.57
N TYR A 3 -3.80 -2.63 -6.62
CA TYR A 3 -4.78 -1.72 -6.00
C TYR A 3 -4.15 -0.39 -5.57
N SER A 4 -4.89 0.71 -5.79
CA SER A 4 -4.48 2.04 -5.36
C SER A 4 -4.40 2.12 -3.83
N PRO A 5 -3.41 2.82 -3.27
CA PRO A 5 -3.49 3.35 -1.92
C PRO A 5 -4.76 4.21 -1.74
N PHE A 6 -5.28 4.32 -0.52
CA PHE A 6 -6.55 5.03 -0.30
C PHE A 6 -6.38 6.54 -0.47
N VAL A 7 -5.23 7.08 -0.05
CA VAL A 7 -4.79 8.42 -0.40
C VAL A 7 -3.49 8.31 -1.16
N TYR A 8 -3.53 8.66 -2.46
CA TYR A 8 -2.40 8.47 -3.37
C TYR A 8 -2.01 9.77 -4.08
N ALA A 9 -0.71 9.99 -4.21
CA ALA A 9 -0.15 11.06 -5.02
C ALA A 9 1.09 10.55 -5.77
N PHE A 10 1.14 10.75 -7.09
CA PHE A 10 2.28 10.37 -7.93
C PHE A 10 2.87 11.60 -8.63
N GLU A 11 4.17 11.80 -8.50
CA GLU A 11 4.91 12.90 -9.15
C GLU A 11 4.30 14.29 -8.90
N LYS A 12 3.86 14.52 -7.66
CA LYS A 12 3.27 15.80 -7.23
C LYS A 12 4.23 16.61 -6.35
N GLN A 13 4.02 17.93 -6.34
CA GLN A 13 4.79 18.85 -5.51
C GLN A 13 3.84 19.67 -4.63
N ASN A 14 4.28 20.03 -3.42
CA ASN A 14 3.56 20.90 -2.48
C ASN A 14 2.18 20.34 -2.11
N ILE A 15 2.18 19.11 -1.59
CA ILE A 15 0.95 18.43 -1.16
C ILE A 15 0.88 18.39 0.37
N ALA A 16 -0.33 18.48 0.91
CA ALA A 16 -0.55 18.40 2.34
C ALA A 16 -1.82 17.64 2.70
N ILE A 17 -1.77 16.92 3.83
CA ILE A 17 -2.94 16.44 4.56
C ILE A 17 -2.83 17.01 5.96
N THR A 18 -3.81 17.83 6.35
CA THR A 18 -3.76 18.57 7.61
C THR A 18 -5.09 18.51 8.36
N GLY A 19 -5.05 18.73 9.67
CA GLY A 19 -6.22 18.91 10.52
C GLY A 19 -6.43 17.75 11.49
N THR A 20 -7.30 17.94 12.47
CA THR A 20 -7.49 17.00 13.60
C THR A 20 -8.56 15.95 13.34
N GLY A 21 -8.80 15.63 12.06
CA GLY A 21 -9.79 14.65 11.64
C GLY A 21 -9.26 13.21 11.73
N THR A 22 -10.13 12.25 11.40
CA THR A 22 -9.77 10.83 11.33
C THR A 22 -9.84 10.32 9.90
N LEU A 23 -8.79 9.65 9.45
CA LEU A 23 -8.79 8.79 8.26
C LEU A 23 -9.02 7.35 8.71
N ASP A 24 -10.17 6.77 8.36
CA ASP A 24 -10.53 5.38 8.70
C ASP A 24 -10.47 4.49 7.45
N GLY A 25 -9.56 3.52 7.47
CA GLY A 25 -9.34 2.58 6.37
C GLY A 25 -10.31 1.39 6.36
N GLN A 26 -11.19 1.26 7.37
CA GLN A 26 -12.19 0.19 7.47
C GLN A 26 -11.64 -1.23 7.25
N ALA A 27 -10.35 -1.46 7.50
CA ALA A 27 -9.79 -2.80 7.50
C ALA A 27 -10.09 -3.49 8.82
N ASP A 28 -10.53 -4.74 8.75
CA ASP A 28 -10.92 -5.55 9.90
C ASP A 28 -10.69 -7.04 9.60
N ALA A 29 -11.23 -7.93 10.44
CA ALA A 29 -11.10 -9.38 10.28
C ALA A 29 -11.79 -9.93 9.02
N GLU A 30 -12.66 -9.16 8.37
CA GLU A 30 -13.38 -9.52 7.15
C GLU A 30 -12.87 -8.74 5.93
N HIS A 31 -12.30 -7.54 6.14
CA HIS A 31 -11.85 -6.61 5.12
C HIS A 31 -10.32 -6.38 5.17
N TRP A 32 -9.64 -6.63 4.06
CA TRP A 32 -8.19 -6.47 3.87
C TRP A 32 -7.27 -7.33 4.75
N TRP A 33 -7.38 -7.35 6.08
CA TRP A 33 -6.43 -8.08 6.94
C TRP A 33 -6.31 -9.57 6.63
N PRO A 34 -7.38 -10.31 6.26
CA PRO A 34 -7.27 -11.70 5.84
C PRO A 34 -6.28 -11.93 4.70
N TRP A 35 -6.11 -10.93 3.82
CA TRP A 35 -5.26 -11.02 2.64
C TRP A 35 -3.77 -11.13 3.00
N ALA A 36 -3.36 -10.72 4.21
CA ALA A 36 -1.99 -10.90 4.68
C ALA A 36 -1.52 -12.35 4.60
N ARG A 37 -2.42 -13.30 4.94
CA ARG A 37 -2.16 -14.73 4.84
C ARG A 37 -2.35 -15.25 3.42
N MET A 38 -3.37 -14.75 2.70
CA MET A 38 -3.66 -15.20 1.33
C MET A 38 -2.53 -14.86 0.35
N ALA A 39 -1.96 -13.66 0.46
CA ALA A 39 -0.82 -13.20 -0.34
C ALA A 39 0.43 -14.10 -0.19
N ARG A 40 0.55 -14.81 0.94
CA ARG A 40 1.65 -15.74 1.25
C ARG A 40 1.29 -17.21 0.95
N GLY A 41 0.19 -17.45 0.24
CA GLY A 41 -0.23 -18.80 -0.17
C GLY A 41 -0.98 -19.59 0.89
N GLY A 42 -1.40 -18.96 1.99
CA GLY A 42 -2.10 -19.64 3.10
C GLY A 42 -3.58 -19.96 2.87
N VAL A 43 -4.04 -20.12 1.61
CA VAL A 43 -5.41 -20.53 1.28
C VAL A 43 -5.42 -22.02 0.92
N ARG A 44 -6.02 -22.84 1.78
CA ARG A 44 -6.30 -24.25 1.44
C ARG A 44 -7.35 -24.30 0.32
N GLY A 45 -7.05 -24.99 -0.78
CA GLY A 45 -8.05 -25.36 -1.80
C GLY A 45 -8.02 -24.59 -3.12
N MET A 46 -7.19 -23.54 -3.25
CA MET A 46 -6.98 -22.86 -4.54
C MET A 46 -5.60 -23.23 -5.08
N GLN A 47 -5.56 -24.15 -6.05
CA GLN A 47 -4.33 -24.49 -6.78
C GLN A 47 -3.86 -23.25 -7.55
N ARG A 48 -2.94 -22.50 -6.96
CA ARG A 48 -2.19 -21.47 -7.67
C ARG A 48 -1.09 -22.16 -8.44
N THR A 49 -1.15 -22.09 -9.76
CA THR A 49 -0.16 -22.72 -10.66
C THR A 49 1.23 -22.07 -10.60
N SER A 50 1.40 -20.95 -9.88
CA SER A 50 2.57 -20.07 -9.96
C SER A 50 3.13 -19.55 -8.62
N GLY A 51 2.74 -20.10 -7.47
CA GLY A 51 3.23 -19.66 -6.15
C GLY A 51 2.43 -18.50 -5.52
N SER A 52 2.82 -18.05 -4.32
CA SER A 52 2.14 -16.97 -3.59
C SER A 52 2.32 -15.61 -4.27
N ASP A 53 1.43 -14.63 -4.05
CA ASP A 53 1.57 -13.30 -4.70
C ASP A 53 2.87 -12.61 -4.31
N VAL A 54 3.30 -12.79 -3.06
CA VAL A 54 4.57 -12.25 -2.56
C VAL A 54 5.75 -12.89 -3.29
N ASP A 55 5.73 -14.22 -3.47
CA ASP A 55 6.82 -14.92 -4.17
C ASP A 55 6.85 -14.55 -5.65
N VAL A 56 5.69 -14.48 -6.31
CA VAL A 56 5.61 -14.04 -7.71
C VAL A 56 6.18 -12.63 -7.88
N LEU A 57 5.79 -11.69 -7.00
CA LEU A 57 6.28 -10.32 -7.07
C LEU A 57 7.79 -10.23 -6.83
N VAL A 58 8.29 -10.88 -5.77
CA VAL A 58 9.67 -10.72 -5.33
C VAL A 58 10.61 -11.64 -6.11
N ARG A 59 10.34 -12.94 -6.11
CA ARG A 59 11.25 -13.97 -6.64
C ARG A 59 11.11 -14.16 -8.14
N THR A 60 9.90 -14.12 -8.67
CA THR A 60 9.69 -14.36 -10.11
C THR A 60 9.84 -13.08 -10.93
N MET A 61 9.37 -11.94 -10.42
CA MET A 61 9.41 -10.67 -11.16
C MET A 61 10.53 -9.74 -10.70
N GLY A 62 10.75 -9.62 -9.39
CA GLY A 62 11.77 -8.73 -8.81
C GLY A 62 13.18 -9.20 -9.10
N ASP A 63 13.51 -10.43 -8.71
CA ASP A 63 14.85 -11.02 -8.86
C ASP A 63 15.25 -11.26 -10.34
N HIS A 64 14.30 -11.13 -11.27
CA HIS A 64 14.49 -11.29 -12.71
C HIS A 64 14.28 -10.00 -13.53
N ASP A 65 14.26 -8.83 -12.87
CA ASP A 65 14.18 -7.51 -13.52
C ASP A 65 13.00 -7.35 -14.50
N VAL A 66 11.89 -8.05 -14.26
CA VAL A 66 10.66 -7.87 -15.05
C VAL A 66 10.22 -6.41 -14.95
N ALA A 67 9.88 -5.78 -16.07
CA ALA A 67 9.52 -4.35 -16.09
C ALA A 67 8.29 -4.07 -15.20
N VAL A 68 8.24 -2.94 -14.50
CA VAL A 68 7.21 -2.65 -13.47
C VAL A 68 5.80 -2.63 -14.07
N GLU A 69 5.66 -2.14 -15.29
CA GLU A 69 4.44 -2.13 -16.10
C GLU A 69 3.91 -3.54 -16.40
N GLN A 70 4.77 -4.56 -16.40
CA GLN A 70 4.41 -5.97 -16.57
C GLN A 70 4.07 -6.66 -15.25
N ARG A 71 4.40 -6.06 -14.09
CA ARG A 71 4.10 -6.60 -12.75
C ARG A 71 2.65 -6.34 -12.37
N LEU A 72 1.71 -6.93 -13.10
CA LEU A 72 0.27 -6.72 -12.93
C LEU A 72 -0.30 -7.64 -11.85
N PHE A 73 -0.83 -7.02 -10.81
CA PHE A 73 -1.62 -7.63 -9.74
C PHE A 73 -2.99 -6.90 -9.70
N GLY A 74 -3.69 -6.92 -8.58
CA GLY A 74 -5.04 -6.36 -8.45
C GLY A 74 -6.06 -7.47 -8.39
N GLU A 75 -7.08 -7.41 -9.25
CA GLU A 75 -8.15 -8.43 -9.28
C GLU A 75 -7.58 -9.85 -9.40
N GLY A 76 -8.05 -10.76 -8.55
CA GLY A 76 -7.55 -12.13 -8.44
C GLY A 76 -6.27 -12.30 -7.60
N HIS A 77 -5.70 -11.21 -7.09
CA HIS A 77 -4.52 -11.19 -6.22
C HIS A 77 -4.82 -10.56 -4.86
N TYR A 78 -3.98 -10.86 -3.87
CA TYR A 78 -4.23 -10.53 -2.47
C TYR A 78 -3.17 -9.58 -1.87
N LEU A 79 -2.45 -8.84 -2.70
CA LEU A 79 -1.54 -7.81 -2.21
C LEU A 79 -2.33 -6.60 -1.74
N ARG A 80 -2.34 -6.36 -0.42
CA ARG A 80 -3.04 -5.23 0.20
C ARG A 80 -2.42 -3.89 -0.24
N PRO A 81 -3.24 -2.85 -0.48
CA PRO A 81 -2.73 -1.51 -0.73
C PRO A 81 -2.23 -0.85 0.57
N ASN A 82 -1.41 0.19 0.43
CA ASN A 82 -1.04 1.07 1.55
C ASN A 82 -2.16 2.07 1.85
N PHE A 83 -2.11 2.73 3.00
CA PHE A 83 -3.16 3.69 3.36
C PHE A 83 -2.92 5.06 2.73
N VAL A 84 -1.85 5.77 3.12
CA VAL A 84 -1.42 7.06 2.54
C VAL A 84 -0.06 6.87 1.87
N GLN A 85 0.00 7.07 0.55
CA GLN A 85 1.23 6.88 -0.23
C GLN A 85 1.47 8.03 -1.21
N PRO A 86 2.29 9.01 -0.84
CA PRO A 86 2.96 9.86 -1.81
C PRO A 86 4.13 9.09 -2.43
N TYR A 87 4.21 9.06 -3.76
CA TYR A 87 5.21 8.34 -4.53
C TYR A 87 5.89 9.29 -5.51
N ARG A 88 7.22 9.44 -5.41
CA ARG A 88 8.01 10.42 -6.18
C ARG A 88 7.51 11.87 -6.02
N CYS A 89 7.07 12.22 -4.81
CA CYS A 89 6.60 13.58 -4.49
C CYS A 89 7.70 14.47 -3.89
N GLN A 90 7.49 15.79 -3.95
CA GLN A 90 8.37 16.77 -3.31
C GLN A 90 7.57 17.76 -2.45
N ASN A 91 8.10 18.14 -1.29
CA ASN A 91 7.42 19.05 -0.34
C ASN A 91 6.05 18.48 0.10
N VAL A 92 6.10 17.50 1.00
CA VAL A 92 4.93 16.80 1.53
C VAL A 92 4.76 17.15 3.00
N LEU A 93 3.57 17.61 3.41
CA LEU A 93 3.20 17.84 4.80
C LEU A 93 2.06 16.91 5.23
N LEU A 94 2.29 16.08 6.24
CA LEU A 94 1.26 15.25 6.87
C LEU A 94 1.17 15.68 8.34
N GLU A 95 0.05 16.28 8.74
CA GLU A 95 -0.05 16.93 10.04
C GLU A 95 -1.42 16.80 10.72
N GLY A 96 -1.39 16.40 12.00
CA GLY A 96 -2.51 16.61 12.93
C GLY A 96 -3.60 15.54 12.95
N PHE A 97 -3.65 14.65 11.95
CA PHE A 97 -4.75 13.70 11.79
C PHE A 97 -4.49 12.36 12.47
N THR A 98 -5.56 11.66 12.80
CA THR A 98 -5.55 10.29 13.32
C THR A 98 -5.82 9.29 12.19
N MET A 99 -5.08 8.20 12.14
CA MET A 99 -5.33 7.06 11.24
C MET A 99 -5.95 5.92 12.02
N LYS A 100 -6.91 5.20 11.42
CA LYS A 100 -7.50 3.99 12.01
C LYS A 100 -7.69 2.92 10.94
N ASN A 101 -7.67 1.67 11.39
CA ASN A 101 -8.07 0.51 10.59
C ASN A 101 -7.38 0.46 9.22
N SER A 102 -6.07 0.68 9.19
CA SER A 102 -5.29 0.65 7.96
C SER A 102 -5.29 -0.75 7.31
N PRO A 103 -5.40 -0.84 5.96
CA PRO A 103 -5.28 -2.11 5.26
C PRO A 103 -3.87 -2.71 5.37
N MET A 104 -2.83 -1.87 5.39
CA MET A 104 -1.42 -2.27 5.48
C MET A 104 -0.57 -1.13 6.07
N TRP A 105 0.52 -0.72 5.43
CA TRP A 105 1.34 0.40 5.93
C TRP A 105 0.55 1.70 5.88
N GLU A 106 0.51 2.41 7.01
CA GLU A 106 -0.29 3.61 7.21
C GLU A 106 0.25 4.80 6.42
N LEU A 107 1.48 5.22 6.70
CA LEU A 107 2.18 6.24 5.94
C LEU A 107 3.33 5.58 5.18
N ASN A 108 3.28 5.65 3.85
CA ASN A 108 4.33 5.09 3.00
C ASN A 108 4.85 6.09 1.95
N PRO A 109 5.58 7.15 2.34
CA PRO A 109 6.27 8.02 1.39
C PRO A 109 7.41 7.28 0.69
N VAL A 110 7.30 7.11 -0.63
CA VAL A 110 8.31 6.38 -1.42
C VAL A 110 8.96 7.31 -2.44
N LEU A 111 10.30 7.31 -2.48
CA LEU A 111 11.10 8.16 -3.38
C LEU A 111 10.74 9.65 -3.30
N CYS A 112 10.29 10.10 -2.14
CA CYS A 112 9.91 11.50 -1.90
C CYS A 112 11.09 12.33 -1.41
N ARG A 113 11.03 13.66 -1.61
CA ARG A 113 12.00 14.63 -1.10
C ARG A 113 11.31 15.69 -0.25
N ASN A 114 11.88 16.04 0.89
CA ASN A 114 11.32 17.01 1.84
C ASN A 114 9.90 16.61 2.31
N VAL A 115 9.85 15.66 3.24
CA VAL A 115 8.61 15.14 3.83
C VAL A 115 8.60 15.49 5.31
N ILE A 116 7.55 16.15 5.77
CA ILE A 116 7.32 16.48 7.18
C ILE A 116 6.09 15.70 7.62
N VAL A 117 6.26 14.90 8.67
CA VAL A 117 5.18 14.23 9.40
C VAL A 117 5.24 14.70 10.85
N ARG A 118 4.16 15.27 11.37
CA ARG A 118 4.12 15.74 12.76
C ARG A 118 2.71 15.72 13.32
N ASN A 119 2.58 15.49 14.62
CA ASN A 119 1.30 15.49 15.34
C ASN A 119 0.24 14.53 14.75
N CYS A 120 0.66 13.43 14.12
CA CYS A 120 -0.25 12.38 13.64
C CYS A 120 -0.36 11.27 14.69
N GLU A 121 -1.54 10.65 14.77
CA GLU A 121 -1.82 9.51 15.65
C GLU A 121 -2.24 8.28 14.83
N HIS A 122 -2.02 7.08 15.37
CA HIS A 122 -2.43 5.79 14.80
C HIS A 122 -2.93 4.86 15.90
#